data_AF-A0A9W4XSW5-F1
#
_entry.id   AF-A0A9W4XSW5-F1
#
_cell.length_a   1.000
_cell.length_b   1.000
_cell.length_c   1.000
_cell.angle_alpha   90.00
_cell.angle_beta   90.00
_cell.angle_gamma   90.00
#
_symmetry.space_group_name_H-M   'P 1'
#
loop_
_entity.id
_entity.type
_entity.pdbx_description
1 polymer ?
#
loop_
_entity_poly.entity_id
_entity_poly.type
_entity_poly.pdbx_seq_one_letter_code
_entity_poly.pdbx_strand_id
1 'polypeptide(L)'
;MVSADVGSSEELDIVDENLLRDKDSRAAGFVGKSSEMQWIRRLRQDAEHHRAIPLRGSGPYGPPGTDTESSSRRLEALRQRQRSNSNTRVPLSSSTFYVDDQGLEVDYTVHPFELPPMHVAQGLIKGYMDTVQDSFPILSRSSFMETVHELYASVEHGAFHSVPDKWLAVLNLVFAIGAQYSYLVEESWHIRGFNHLTYVSRAHILGLSTPDLVSHPDLMQVQITALLALYFLTTGRANRAWVYIGISVRYAHALGLHVRNEDRGTTVSQKENLVRIWWGLYTLEGNLSTTVGRPSFVIEDFCSAPLPLPLAMERMSDETLVSSMYAQYQGCTIHQSPTVATSEPSNAGSYLKSRARMGAITQQVVTGLYSARAIEMSWKQMQQKISGLHEQLETWLASLPSGLDFTQPTAYTTFQRERLVLNVHYIETKILITRPCMCRLDDRIKNQTEASDRFNKDTAKICVRAAEAMADLLPASVDVTYLYRTGPCYNYCCYPLSALTHFLPPCSSIGDATTYENSSKFITAVHVFRL
;
A
#
# COMPACT_ATOMS: atom_id res chain seq x y z
N MET A 1 -6.28 23.98 18.87
CA MET A 1 -6.66 22.59 19.17
C MET A 1 -7.35 22.06 17.92
N VAL A 2 -6.80 21.05 17.25
CA VAL A 2 -7.53 20.37 16.16
C VAL A 2 -8.80 19.75 16.75
N SER A 3 -9.94 19.86 16.05
CA SER A 3 -11.22 19.37 16.56
C SER A 3 -11.17 17.85 16.73
N ALA A 4 -11.93 17.36 17.71
CA ALA A 4 -12.04 15.95 18.09
C ALA A 4 -12.53 15.02 16.96
N ASP A 5 -13.00 15.58 15.84
CA ASP A 5 -13.66 14.86 14.75
C ASP A 5 -12.68 14.30 13.69
N VAL A 6 -11.45 14.82 13.63
CA VAL A 6 -10.44 14.39 12.66
C VAL A 6 -10.07 12.91 12.87
N GLY A 7 -10.01 12.45 14.12
CA GLY A 7 -9.71 11.06 14.50
C GLY A 7 -10.88 10.08 14.45
N SER A 8 -12.12 10.52 14.21
CA SER A 8 -13.31 9.69 14.49
C SER A 8 -13.50 8.53 13.53
N SER A 9 -13.35 7.30 14.04
CA SER A 9 -13.76 6.04 13.39
C SER A 9 -15.28 5.78 13.50
N GLU A 10 -16.03 6.65 14.19
CA GLU A 10 -17.42 6.38 14.57
C GLU A 10 -18.46 6.73 13.51
N GLU A 11 -18.10 7.47 12.47
CA GLU A 11 -19.05 7.76 11.39
C GLU A 11 -19.24 6.53 10.49
N LEU A 12 -20.38 6.37 9.80
CA LEU A 12 -20.48 5.44 8.67
C LEU A 12 -19.70 5.98 7.47
N ASP A 13 -19.09 5.10 6.66
CA ASP A 13 -18.62 5.51 5.34
C ASP A 13 -19.83 5.95 4.51
N ILE A 14 -19.75 7.15 3.94
CA ILE A 14 -20.83 7.75 3.17
C ILE A 14 -20.29 8.27 1.86
N VAL A 15 -21.07 8.07 0.80
CA VAL A 15 -20.83 8.75 -0.49
C VAL A 15 -21.62 10.04 -0.43
N ASP A 16 -20.90 11.17 -0.44
CA ASP A 16 -21.49 12.50 -0.34
C ASP A 16 -21.17 13.40 -1.55
N GLU A 17 -20.82 12.76 -2.66
CA GLU A 17 -20.64 13.39 -3.97
C GLU A 17 -21.62 12.83 -4.99
N ASN A 18 -22.00 13.65 -5.96
CA ASN A 18 -22.87 13.22 -7.05
C ASN A 18 -22.06 12.55 -8.16
N LEU A 19 -21.90 11.23 -8.06
CA LEU A 19 -21.15 10.41 -9.02
C LEU A 19 -21.70 10.47 -10.46
N LEU A 20 -22.97 10.86 -10.65
CA LEU A 20 -23.56 10.98 -11.98
C LEU A 20 -23.22 12.31 -12.66
N ARG A 21 -22.95 13.36 -11.87
CA ARG A 21 -22.81 14.72 -12.36
C ARG A 21 -21.38 15.10 -12.75
N ASP A 22 -20.39 14.66 -11.97
CA ASP A 22 -19.01 15.16 -12.08
C ASP A 22 -18.00 14.06 -12.44
N LYS A 23 -17.12 14.34 -13.42
CA LYS A 23 -16.03 13.43 -13.82
C LYS A 23 -14.96 13.38 -12.73
N ASP A 24 -14.68 14.50 -12.07
CA ASP A 24 -13.61 14.60 -11.10
C ASP A 24 -13.98 13.85 -9.81
N SER A 25 -15.24 13.96 -9.36
CA SER A 25 -15.81 13.11 -8.31
C SER A 25 -15.70 11.61 -8.61
N ARG A 26 -15.95 11.19 -9.86
CA ARG A 26 -15.81 9.77 -10.24
C ARG A 26 -14.35 9.32 -10.25
N ALA A 27 -13.44 10.18 -10.68
CA ALA A 27 -12.01 9.90 -10.73
C ALA A 27 -11.38 9.82 -9.33
N ALA A 28 -11.75 10.72 -8.43
CA ALA A 28 -11.34 10.67 -7.02
C ALA A 28 -11.85 9.39 -6.33
N GLY A 29 -13.05 8.95 -6.70
CA GLY A 29 -13.64 7.70 -6.24
C GLY A 29 -14.02 7.72 -4.76
N PHE A 30 -14.39 6.54 -4.24
CA PHE A 30 -14.64 6.37 -2.82
C PHE A 30 -13.33 6.25 -2.05
N VAL A 31 -13.23 7.00 -0.94
CA VAL A 31 -12.11 6.92 0.00
C VAL A 31 -12.66 6.69 1.40
N GLY A 32 -12.29 5.57 2.03
CA GLY A 32 -12.74 5.22 3.38
C GLY A 32 -11.92 5.88 4.49
N LYS A 33 -12.41 5.76 5.73
CA LYS A 33 -11.87 6.47 6.91
C LYS A 33 -10.44 6.11 7.29
N SER A 34 -10.02 4.89 6.98
CA SER A 34 -8.64 4.44 7.20
C SER A 34 -7.66 5.13 6.26
N SER A 35 -8.12 5.76 5.18
CA SER A 35 -7.25 6.54 4.30
C SER A 35 -6.88 7.89 4.90
N GLU A 36 -5.64 8.29 4.63
CA GLU A 36 -5.13 9.63 4.91
C GLU A 36 -5.87 10.73 4.13
N MET A 37 -6.42 10.42 2.95
CA MET A 37 -7.20 11.38 2.15
C MET A 37 -8.45 11.85 2.88
N GLN A 38 -9.17 10.91 3.47
CA GLN A 38 -10.40 11.22 4.20
C GLN A 38 -10.09 12.02 5.46
N TRP A 39 -8.91 11.81 6.03
CA TRP A 39 -8.44 12.53 7.19
C TRP A 39 -7.99 13.97 6.87
N ILE A 40 -7.25 14.18 5.77
CA ILE A 40 -6.92 15.51 5.24
C ILE A 40 -8.18 16.29 4.91
N ARG A 41 -9.15 15.64 4.27
CA ARG A 41 -10.46 16.23 3.98
C ARG A 41 -11.14 16.74 5.25
N ARG A 42 -11.16 15.94 6.31
CA ARG A 42 -11.70 16.34 7.63
C ARG A 42 -10.91 17.48 8.27
N LEU A 43 -9.58 17.43 8.24
CA LEU A 43 -8.75 18.51 8.75
C LEU A 43 -9.07 19.83 8.04
N ARG A 44 -9.14 19.81 6.71
CA ARG A 44 -9.43 21.00 5.91
C ARG A 44 -10.81 21.55 6.24
N GLN A 45 -11.81 20.67 6.37
CA GLN A 45 -13.13 21.04 6.86
C GLN A 45 -13.00 21.75 8.22
N ASP A 46 -12.29 21.18 9.18
CA ASP A 46 -12.13 21.80 10.50
C ASP A 46 -11.39 23.15 10.43
N ALA A 47 -10.32 23.25 9.66
CA ALA A 47 -9.54 24.48 9.51
C ALA A 47 -10.38 25.62 8.90
N GLU A 48 -11.24 25.33 7.92
CA GLU A 48 -12.17 26.29 7.33
C GLU A 48 -13.24 26.75 8.34
N HIS A 49 -13.65 25.87 9.26
CA HIS A 49 -14.67 26.16 10.27
C HIS A 49 -14.15 26.85 11.53
N HIS A 50 -12.85 26.78 11.86
CA HIS A 50 -12.27 27.46 13.03
C HIS A 50 -12.33 29.01 12.96
N ARG A 51 -12.82 29.59 11.86
CA ARG A 51 -13.22 31.02 11.79
C ARG A 51 -14.61 31.30 12.39
N ALA A 52 -15.38 30.28 12.77
CA ALA A 52 -16.66 30.37 13.46
C ALA A 52 -16.64 29.55 14.77
N ILE A 53 -17.31 30.07 15.80
CA ILE A 53 -17.30 29.62 17.21
C ILE A 53 -17.44 28.08 17.38
N PRO A 54 -16.73 27.43 18.33
CA PRO A 54 -16.70 25.98 18.47
C PRO A 54 -17.92 25.46 19.25
N LEU A 55 -19.00 25.17 18.54
CA LEU A 55 -20.18 24.45 19.06
C LEU A 55 -20.57 23.34 18.08
N ARG A 56 -19.72 22.33 17.88
CA ARG A 56 -20.13 21.09 17.19
C ARG A 56 -19.53 19.84 17.83
N GLY A 57 -20.34 18.79 17.93
CA GLY A 57 -19.92 17.45 18.33
C GLY A 57 -20.33 16.94 19.73
N SER A 58 -21.17 17.65 20.48
CA SER A 58 -21.59 17.28 21.86
C SER A 58 -22.68 16.19 21.95
N GLY A 59 -22.82 15.37 20.92
CA GLY A 59 -23.73 14.22 20.94
C GLY A 59 -23.15 13.07 21.77
N PRO A 60 -23.93 12.37 22.61
CA PRO A 60 -23.43 11.23 23.39
C PRO A 60 -22.96 10.08 22.49
N TYR A 61 -21.97 9.29 22.91
CA TYR A 61 -21.52 8.10 22.15
C TYR A 61 -22.59 7.00 22.09
N GLY A 62 -23.38 6.86 23.16
CA GLY A 62 -24.33 5.78 23.40
C GLY A 62 -23.88 4.89 24.58
N PRO A 63 -24.76 4.03 25.11
CA PRO A 63 -24.47 3.24 26.31
C PRO A 63 -23.46 2.10 26.06
N PRO A 64 -22.71 1.65 27.09
CA PRO A 64 -21.95 0.41 27.03
C PRO A 64 -22.89 -0.80 27.02
N GLY A 65 -22.47 -1.91 26.42
CA GLY A 65 -23.26 -3.15 26.35
C GLY A 65 -23.18 -3.83 24.99
N THR A 66 -23.37 -5.16 24.98
CA THR A 66 -23.35 -6.01 23.77
C THR A 66 -24.73 -6.42 23.30
N ASP A 67 -25.77 -6.06 24.04
CA ASP A 67 -27.16 -6.34 23.69
C ASP A 67 -27.64 -5.46 22.52
N THR A 68 -28.68 -5.93 21.84
CA THR A 68 -29.24 -5.29 20.65
C THR A 68 -29.74 -3.87 20.91
N GLU A 69 -30.25 -3.59 22.12
CA GLU A 69 -30.76 -2.27 22.49
C GLU A 69 -29.61 -1.26 22.61
N SER A 70 -28.53 -1.64 23.29
CA SER A 70 -27.32 -0.83 23.41
C SER A 70 -26.70 -0.51 22.05
N SER A 71 -26.62 -1.50 21.15
CA SER A 71 -26.16 -1.28 19.76
C SER A 71 -27.08 -0.33 18.99
N SER A 72 -28.39 -0.47 19.12
CA SER A 72 -29.38 0.41 18.45
C SER A 72 -29.27 1.86 18.93
N ARG A 73 -29.06 2.07 20.24
CA ARG A 73 -28.87 3.40 20.82
C ARG A 73 -27.57 4.06 20.35
N ARG A 74 -26.48 3.29 20.16
CA ARG A 74 -25.23 3.80 19.55
C ARG A 74 -25.45 4.27 18.11
N LEU A 75 -26.17 3.48 17.31
CA LEU A 75 -26.49 3.83 15.93
C LEU A 75 -27.36 5.10 15.84
N GLU A 76 -28.33 5.26 16.73
CA GLU A 76 -29.16 6.47 16.76
C GLU A 76 -28.36 7.71 17.16
N ALA A 77 -27.49 7.58 18.16
CA ALA A 77 -26.61 8.67 18.56
C ALA A 77 -25.69 9.11 17.41
N LEU A 78 -25.20 8.17 16.61
CA LEU A 78 -24.45 8.47 15.39
C LEU A 78 -25.30 9.25 14.37
N ARG A 79 -26.52 8.81 14.08
CA ARG A 79 -27.41 9.50 13.13
C ARG A 79 -27.67 10.95 13.52
N GLN A 80 -27.82 11.21 14.82
CA GLN A 80 -27.97 12.57 15.36
C GLN A 80 -26.74 13.44 15.05
N ARG A 81 -25.53 12.88 15.25
CA ARG A 81 -24.26 13.57 14.91
C ARG A 81 -24.17 13.88 13.41
N GLN A 82 -24.48 12.90 12.55
CA GLN A 82 -24.41 13.07 11.09
C GLN A 82 -25.36 14.15 10.56
N ARG A 83 -26.59 14.23 11.10
CA ARG A 83 -27.57 15.27 10.72
C ARG A 83 -27.05 16.66 11.02
N SER A 84 -26.39 16.83 12.17
CA SER A 84 -25.81 18.12 12.56
C SER A 84 -24.67 18.57 11.64
N ASN A 85 -23.98 17.64 10.95
CA ASN A 85 -22.79 17.87 10.11
C ASN A 85 -23.05 18.07 8.59
N SER A 86 -24.31 18.24 8.16
CA SER A 86 -24.67 18.20 6.73
C SER A 86 -24.43 19.48 5.90
N ASN A 87 -24.26 20.65 6.53
CA ASN A 87 -24.35 21.93 5.80
C ASN A 87 -23.04 22.49 5.19
N THR A 88 -21.88 21.86 5.38
CA THR A 88 -20.62 22.36 4.82
C THR A 88 -19.61 21.22 4.68
N ARG A 89 -19.50 20.63 3.49
CA ARG A 89 -18.52 19.56 3.22
C ARG A 89 -17.63 19.94 2.05
N VAL A 90 -16.32 19.90 2.28
CA VAL A 90 -15.29 20.05 1.25
C VAL A 90 -15.36 18.84 0.30
N PRO A 91 -15.38 19.01 -1.03
CA PRO A 91 -15.33 17.89 -1.98
C PRO A 91 -14.03 17.08 -1.88
N LEU A 92 -14.10 15.75 -1.98
CA LEU A 92 -12.96 14.82 -2.08
C LEU A 92 -12.05 15.18 -3.25
N SER A 93 -12.62 15.52 -4.40
CA SER A 93 -11.87 15.92 -5.60
C SER A 93 -10.96 17.13 -5.34
N SER A 94 -11.30 17.99 -4.38
CA SER A 94 -10.47 19.15 -4.00
C SER A 94 -9.37 18.82 -2.97
N SER A 95 -9.45 17.64 -2.36
CA SER A 95 -8.52 17.14 -1.35
C SER A 95 -7.62 16.02 -1.88
N THR A 96 -7.86 15.51 -3.10
CA THR A 96 -7.04 14.46 -3.71
C THR A 96 -5.72 14.97 -4.27
N PHE A 97 -4.65 14.21 -4.03
CA PHE A 97 -3.36 14.39 -4.71
C PHE A 97 -3.12 13.34 -5.79
N TYR A 98 -4.00 12.36 -5.95
CA TYR A 98 -3.96 11.41 -7.07
C TYR A 98 -4.37 12.09 -8.38
N VAL A 99 -3.73 11.66 -9.47
CA VAL A 99 -3.92 12.20 -10.83
C VAL A 99 -4.84 11.28 -11.66
N ASP A 100 -5.84 10.69 -11.00
CA ASP A 100 -6.74 9.69 -11.59
C ASP A 100 -7.72 10.28 -12.63
N ASP A 101 -7.95 11.59 -12.57
CA ASP A 101 -8.76 12.38 -13.49
C ASP A 101 -8.12 12.49 -14.89
N GLN A 102 -6.80 12.45 -14.96
CA GLN A 102 -6.07 12.48 -16.23
C GLN A 102 -6.11 11.13 -16.93
N GLY A 103 -6.60 11.12 -18.18
CA GLY A 103 -6.59 9.95 -19.06
C GLY A 103 -5.17 9.39 -19.26
N LEU A 104 -5.08 8.10 -19.57
CA LEU A 104 -3.87 7.56 -20.21
C LEU A 104 -4.14 7.63 -21.73
N GLU A 105 -3.40 8.46 -22.44
CA GLU A 105 -3.49 8.52 -23.90
C GLU A 105 -2.73 7.33 -24.48
N VAL A 106 -3.43 6.19 -24.59
CA VAL A 106 -2.92 5.01 -25.29
C VAL A 106 -2.92 5.31 -26.78
N ASP A 107 -1.74 5.34 -27.38
CA ASP A 107 -1.57 5.52 -28.82
C ASP A 107 -1.62 4.15 -29.50
N TYR A 108 -2.74 3.84 -30.15
CA TYR A 108 -2.95 2.59 -30.88
C TYR A 108 -2.22 2.55 -32.24
N THR A 109 -1.52 3.63 -32.63
CA THR A 109 -0.77 3.69 -33.89
C THR A 109 0.70 3.29 -33.75
N VAL A 110 1.19 3.12 -32.52
CA VAL A 110 2.57 2.67 -32.27
C VAL A 110 2.83 1.27 -32.81
N HIS A 111 4.05 1.00 -33.28
CA HIS A 111 4.46 -0.34 -33.70
C HIS A 111 4.63 -1.26 -32.48
N PRO A 112 3.79 -2.30 -32.30
CA PRO A 112 3.77 -3.11 -31.06
C PRO A 112 5.02 -3.99 -30.88
N PHE A 113 5.63 -4.44 -31.99
CA PHE A 113 6.75 -5.38 -31.99
C PHE A 113 8.14 -4.72 -32.03
N GLU A 114 8.20 -3.39 -32.02
CA GLU A 114 9.47 -2.67 -32.10
C GLU A 114 10.21 -2.73 -30.75
N LEU A 115 11.49 -3.12 -30.81
CA LEU A 115 12.36 -3.23 -29.65
C LEU A 115 13.36 -2.07 -29.61
N PRO A 116 13.63 -1.47 -28.43
CA PRO A 116 14.70 -0.50 -28.29
C PRO A 116 16.08 -1.18 -28.40
N PRO A 117 17.16 -0.43 -28.68
CA PRO A 117 18.52 -0.98 -28.69
C PRO A 117 18.86 -1.73 -27.38
N MET A 118 19.66 -2.78 -27.44
CA MET A 118 19.93 -3.66 -26.30
C MET A 118 20.42 -2.92 -25.05
N HIS A 119 21.32 -1.95 -25.19
CA HIS A 119 21.81 -1.15 -24.06
C HIS A 119 20.69 -0.33 -23.38
N VAL A 120 19.72 0.16 -24.15
CA VAL A 120 18.53 0.85 -23.63
C VAL A 120 17.65 -0.14 -22.88
N ALA A 121 17.36 -1.28 -23.49
CA ALA A 121 16.56 -2.34 -22.87
C ALA A 121 17.14 -2.79 -21.53
N GLN A 122 18.46 -2.99 -21.47
CA GLN A 122 19.17 -3.33 -20.23
C GLN A 122 19.02 -2.26 -19.15
N GLY A 123 19.16 -0.97 -19.51
CA GLY A 123 18.95 0.15 -18.59
C GLY A 123 17.52 0.18 -18.03
N LEU A 124 16.52 0.01 -18.89
CA LEU A 124 15.12 0.00 -18.52
C LEU A 124 14.76 -1.21 -17.62
N ILE A 125 15.22 -2.41 -17.97
CA ILE A 125 14.99 -3.63 -17.17
C ILE A 125 15.68 -3.49 -15.81
N LYS A 126 16.92 -3.00 -15.78
CA LYS A 126 17.62 -2.72 -14.52
C LYS A 126 16.83 -1.73 -13.67
N GLY A 127 16.33 -0.65 -14.27
CA GLY A 127 15.46 0.32 -13.60
C GLY A 127 14.25 -0.34 -12.94
N TYR A 128 13.52 -1.22 -13.65
CA TYR A 128 12.41 -1.97 -13.05
C TYR A 128 12.85 -2.93 -11.94
N MET A 129 13.89 -3.73 -12.18
CA MET A 129 14.34 -4.77 -11.25
C MET A 129 14.80 -4.16 -9.92
N ASP A 130 15.56 -3.07 -9.98
CA ASP A 130 16.11 -2.41 -8.79
C ASP A 130 15.03 -1.64 -8.00
N THR A 131 13.86 -1.39 -8.58
CA THR A 131 12.86 -0.48 -7.99
C THR A 131 11.59 -1.17 -7.54
N VAL A 132 11.12 -2.17 -8.27
CA VAL A 132 9.82 -2.79 -8.03
C VAL A 132 9.97 -4.25 -7.65
N GLN A 133 10.79 -5.00 -8.38
CA GLN A 133 10.84 -6.45 -8.31
C GLN A 133 11.19 -6.99 -6.91
N ASP A 134 12.10 -6.33 -6.19
CA ASP A 134 12.49 -6.74 -4.83
C ASP A 134 11.36 -6.53 -3.80
N SER A 135 10.51 -5.52 -4.03
CA SER A 135 9.35 -5.24 -3.18
C SER A 135 8.14 -6.11 -3.53
N PHE A 136 7.95 -6.38 -4.83
CA PHE A 136 6.84 -7.15 -5.36
C PHE A 136 7.37 -8.12 -6.43
N PRO A 137 7.66 -9.39 -6.07
CA PRO A 137 8.23 -10.34 -7.01
C PRO A 137 7.17 -10.90 -7.95
N ILE A 138 6.93 -10.18 -9.06
CA ILE A 138 5.96 -10.56 -10.10
C ILE A 138 6.59 -11.48 -11.17
N LEU A 139 7.89 -11.33 -11.41
CA LEU A 139 8.63 -12.04 -12.45
C LEU A 139 9.70 -12.99 -11.88
N SER A 140 10.09 -14.03 -12.61
CA SER A 140 11.33 -14.77 -12.34
C SER A 140 12.49 -14.03 -12.99
N ARG A 141 13.42 -13.48 -12.21
CA ARG A 141 14.54 -12.67 -12.74
C ARG A 141 15.40 -13.44 -13.74
N SER A 142 15.77 -14.69 -13.42
CA SER A 142 16.59 -15.54 -14.28
C SER A 142 15.88 -15.87 -15.59
N SER A 143 14.68 -16.45 -15.51
CA SER A 143 13.92 -16.88 -16.69
C SER A 143 13.54 -15.70 -17.60
N PHE A 144 13.20 -14.55 -17.01
CA PHE A 144 12.89 -13.35 -17.78
C PHE A 144 14.11 -12.83 -18.54
N MET A 145 15.26 -12.72 -17.88
CA MET A 145 16.50 -12.26 -18.53
C MET A 145 16.99 -13.22 -19.61
N GLU A 146 16.88 -14.53 -19.40
CA GLU A 146 17.19 -15.54 -20.41
C GLU A 146 16.35 -15.34 -21.67
N THR A 147 15.03 -15.20 -21.52
CA THR A 147 14.13 -14.97 -22.67
C THR A 147 14.43 -13.63 -23.37
N VAL A 148 14.80 -12.58 -22.63
CA VAL A 148 15.25 -11.30 -23.22
C VAL A 148 16.51 -11.51 -24.06
N HIS A 149 17.52 -12.22 -23.54
CA HIS A 149 18.75 -12.47 -24.27
C HIS A 149 18.52 -13.28 -25.55
N GLU A 150 17.69 -14.31 -25.48
CA GLU A 150 17.30 -15.12 -26.65
C GLU A 150 16.56 -14.28 -27.72
N LEU A 151 15.62 -13.44 -27.28
CA LEU A 151 14.88 -12.54 -28.18
C LEU A 151 15.83 -11.59 -28.92
N TYR A 152 16.72 -10.89 -28.20
CA TYR A 152 17.66 -9.95 -28.82
C TYR A 152 18.68 -10.65 -29.73
N ALA A 153 19.21 -11.81 -29.31
CA ALA A 153 20.09 -12.60 -30.15
C ALA A 153 19.41 -13.03 -31.46
N SER A 154 18.12 -13.41 -31.42
CA SER A 154 17.40 -13.79 -32.64
C SER A 154 17.28 -12.64 -33.63
N VAL A 155 16.99 -11.43 -33.15
CA VAL A 155 16.84 -10.22 -33.97
C VAL A 155 18.17 -9.87 -34.65
N GLU A 156 19.29 -9.97 -33.93
CA GLU A 156 20.63 -9.72 -34.50
C GLU A 156 20.99 -10.71 -35.62
N HIS A 157 20.59 -11.97 -35.49
CA HIS A 157 20.86 -13.01 -36.49
C HIS A 157 19.82 -13.06 -37.62
N GLY A 158 18.84 -12.15 -37.63
CA GLY A 158 17.73 -12.17 -38.58
C GLY A 158 16.83 -13.40 -38.46
N ALA A 159 16.89 -14.10 -37.33
CA ALA A 159 16.07 -15.25 -37.01
C ALA A 159 14.78 -14.81 -36.32
N PHE A 160 13.67 -15.49 -36.61
CA PHE A 160 12.40 -15.24 -35.91
C PHE A 160 12.35 -16.08 -34.63
N HIS A 161 12.62 -15.47 -33.47
CA HIS A 161 12.26 -16.09 -32.20
C HIS A 161 10.84 -15.66 -31.83
N SER A 162 9.91 -16.61 -31.88
CA SER A 162 8.49 -16.37 -31.60
C SER A 162 8.23 -16.40 -30.09
N VAL A 163 8.27 -15.24 -29.46
CA VAL A 163 7.70 -15.08 -28.10
C VAL A 163 6.19 -14.82 -28.19
N PRO A 164 5.40 -15.24 -27.19
CA PRO A 164 3.98 -14.88 -27.14
C PRO A 164 3.77 -13.36 -27.02
N ASP A 165 2.72 -12.82 -27.64
CA ASP A 165 2.36 -11.39 -27.56
C ASP A 165 2.22 -10.92 -26.11
N LYS A 166 1.61 -11.74 -25.25
CA LYS A 166 1.50 -11.47 -23.81
C LYS A 166 2.85 -11.33 -23.11
N TRP A 167 3.87 -12.09 -23.53
CA TRP A 167 5.22 -11.95 -23.01
C TRP A 167 5.83 -10.61 -23.43
N LEU A 168 5.65 -10.20 -24.69
CA LEU A 168 6.07 -8.88 -25.15
C LEU A 168 5.31 -7.76 -24.43
N ALA A 169 4.05 -7.96 -24.05
CA ALA A 169 3.31 -7.03 -23.22
C ALA A 169 3.95 -6.87 -21.83
N VAL A 170 4.33 -7.98 -21.18
CA VAL A 170 5.10 -7.97 -19.93
C VAL A 170 6.42 -7.20 -20.10
N LEU A 171 7.19 -7.47 -21.16
CA LEU A 171 8.45 -6.78 -21.45
C LEU A 171 8.24 -5.27 -21.62
N ASN A 172 7.22 -4.87 -22.38
CA ASN A 172 6.89 -3.46 -22.59
C ASN A 172 6.44 -2.78 -21.28
N LEU A 173 5.72 -3.47 -20.38
CA LEU A 173 5.39 -2.89 -19.07
C LEU A 173 6.62 -2.71 -18.18
N VAL A 174 7.56 -3.67 -18.22
CA VAL A 174 8.87 -3.53 -17.56
C VAL A 174 9.61 -2.31 -18.11
N PHE A 175 9.62 -2.12 -19.43
CA PHE A 175 10.20 -0.93 -20.05
C PHE A 175 9.48 0.36 -19.66
N ALA A 176 8.15 0.36 -19.61
CA ALA A 176 7.37 1.53 -19.24
C ALA A 176 7.66 1.99 -17.80
N ILE A 177 7.73 1.04 -16.86
CA ILE A 177 8.07 1.32 -15.46
C ILE A 177 9.52 1.77 -15.34
N GLY A 178 10.46 1.10 -16.02
CA GLY A 178 11.87 1.48 -16.05
C GLY A 178 12.11 2.88 -16.63
N ALA A 179 11.38 3.25 -17.69
CA ALA A 179 11.45 4.58 -18.30
C ALA A 179 10.89 5.66 -17.36
N GLN A 180 9.77 5.36 -16.69
CA GLN A 180 9.18 6.26 -15.70
C GLN A 180 10.14 6.49 -14.52
N TYR A 181 10.79 5.44 -14.02
CA TYR A 181 11.78 5.58 -12.96
C TYR A 181 13.02 6.39 -13.39
N SER A 182 13.55 6.14 -14.58
CA SER A 182 14.69 6.89 -15.15
C SER A 182 14.43 8.39 -15.20
N TYR A 183 13.22 8.76 -15.63
CA TYR A 183 12.79 10.16 -15.67
C TYR A 183 12.81 10.80 -14.28
N LEU A 184 12.30 10.09 -13.27
CA LEU A 184 12.15 10.61 -11.91
C LEU A 184 13.47 10.70 -11.13
N VAL A 185 14.48 9.92 -11.50
CA VAL A 185 15.77 9.86 -10.77
C VAL A 185 16.89 10.65 -11.46
N GLU A 186 16.52 11.44 -12.47
CA GLU A 186 17.43 12.28 -13.24
C GLU A 186 18.68 11.54 -13.77
N GLU A 187 18.55 10.25 -14.12
CA GLU A 187 19.71 9.46 -14.53
C GLU A 187 20.27 9.94 -15.88
N SER A 188 21.59 10.10 -15.95
CA SER A 188 22.31 10.72 -17.08
C SER A 188 22.10 10.05 -18.44
N TRP A 189 21.62 8.81 -18.46
CA TRP A 189 21.23 8.12 -19.69
C TRP A 189 19.82 8.52 -20.17
N HIS A 190 19.16 9.53 -19.58
CA HIS A 190 17.92 10.15 -20.07
C HIS A 190 17.80 10.06 -21.57
N ILE A 191 17.06 9.05 -22.02
CA ILE A 191 17.00 8.80 -23.44
C ILE A 191 15.89 9.68 -23.95
N ARG A 192 16.26 10.91 -24.30
CA ARG A 192 15.41 11.86 -25.03
C ARG A 192 14.85 11.12 -26.26
N GLY A 193 13.61 10.64 -26.17
CA GLY A 193 12.94 9.88 -27.23
C GLY A 193 12.20 8.61 -26.79
N PHE A 194 12.53 7.96 -25.66
CA PHE A 194 11.80 6.76 -25.20
C PHE A 194 10.78 7.10 -24.14
N ASN A 195 9.57 7.44 -24.58
CA ASN A 195 8.46 7.79 -23.72
C ASN A 195 7.84 6.52 -23.11
N HIS A 196 7.66 6.49 -21.79
CA HIS A 196 6.94 5.43 -21.06
C HIS A 196 5.53 5.19 -21.65
N LEU A 197 4.89 6.21 -22.24
CA LEU A 197 3.61 6.12 -22.95
C LEU A 197 3.67 5.22 -24.18
N THR A 198 4.78 5.19 -24.91
CA THR A 198 4.95 4.30 -26.08
C THR A 198 4.92 2.84 -25.62
N TYR A 199 5.70 2.52 -24.59
CA TYR A 199 5.78 1.15 -24.08
C TYR A 199 4.46 0.66 -23.47
N VAL A 200 3.78 1.48 -22.65
CA VAL A 200 2.47 1.08 -22.13
C VAL A 200 1.45 0.91 -23.26
N SER A 201 1.51 1.74 -24.32
CA SER A 201 0.62 1.59 -25.48
C SER A 201 0.87 0.29 -26.23
N ARG A 202 2.13 -0.09 -26.47
CA ARG A 202 2.49 -1.40 -27.02
C ARG A 202 1.98 -2.55 -26.16
N ALA A 203 2.11 -2.44 -24.83
CA ALA A 203 1.59 -3.44 -23.91
C ALA A 203 0.07 -3.58 -23.94
N HIS A 204 -0.67 -2.48 -24.11
CA HIS A 204 -2.12 -2.51 -24.31
C HIS A 204 -2.50 -3.24 -25.62
N ILE A 205 -1.79 -2.95 -26.72
CA ILE A 205 -2.02 -3.61 -28.01
C ILE A 205 -1.77 -5.12 -27.88
N LEU A 206 -0.64 -5.51 -27.28
CA LEU A 206 -0.21 -6.91 -27.21
C LEU A 206 -0.93 -7.75 -26.14
N GLY A 207 -1.26 -7.14 -25.00
CA GLY A 207 -1.70 -7.86 -23.80
C GLY A 207 -3.17 -7.70 -23.44
N LEU A 208 -3.86 -6.69 -24.02
CA LEU A 208 -5.24 -6.34 -23.65
C LEU A 208 -6.18 -6.16 -24.86
N SER A 209 -5.70 -6.30 -26.10
CA SER A 209 -6.54 -6.11 -27.30
C SER A 209 -7.28 -7.38 -27.74
N THR A 210 -7.52 -8.31 -26.82
CA THR A 210 -8.37 -9.47 -27.11
C THR A 210 -9.81 -9.01 -27.31
N PRO A 211 -10.55 -9.60 -28.28
CA PRO A 211 -11.96 -9.25 -28.49
C PRO A 211 -12.83 -9.54 -27.26
N ASP A 212 -12.39 -10.47 -26.40
CA ASP A 212 -13.00 -10.73 -25.10
C ASP A 212 -12.63 -9.63 -24.09
N LEU A 213 -13.65 -9.10 -23.41
CA LEU A 213 -13.48 -8.13 -22.32
C LEU A 213 -12.64 -8.68 -21.16
N VAL A 214 -12.65 -10.01 -20.98
CA VAL A 214 -11.91 -10.75 -19.95
C VAL A 214 -11.31 -11.98 -20.60
N SER A 215 -9.98 -12.05 -20.66
CA SER A 215 -9.27 -13.20 -21.20
C SER A 215 -9.30 -14.38 -20.22
N HIS A 216 -9.05 -15.59 -20.74
CA HIS A 216 -8.86 -16.75 -19.87
C HIS A 216 -7.69 -16.49 -18.89
N PRO A 217 -7.84 -16.88 -17.61
CA PRO A 217 -6.77 -16.72 -16.63
C PRO A 217 -5.55 -17.51 -17.08
N ASP A 218 -4.41 -16.84 -17.19
CA ASP A 218 -3.09 -17.45 -17.29
C ASP A 218 -2.09 -16.61 -16.49
N LEU A 219 -0.90 -17.17 -16.25
CA LEU A 219 0.12 -16.53 -15.43
C LEU A 219 0.59 -15.20 -16.05
N MET A 220 0.64 -15.10 -17.38
CA MET A 220 1.03 -13.87 -18.05
C MET A 220 0.00 -12.77 -17.85
N GLN A 221 -1.29 -13.10 -17.84
CA GLN A 221 -2.35 -12.14 -17.59
C GLN A 221 -2.30 -11.61 -16.16
N VAL A 222 -1.99 -12.48 -15.19
CA VAL A 222 -1.67 -12.07 -13.81
C VAL A 222 -0.51 -11.07 -13.82
N GLN A 223 0.60 -11.39 -14.49
CA GLN A 223 1.77 -10.52 -14.56
C GLN A 223 1.49 -9.19 -15.26
N ILE A 224 0.79 -9.19 -16.40
CA ILE A 224 0.40 -7.98 -17.15
C ILE A 224 -0.44 -7.05 -16.28
N THR A 225 -1.47 -7.58 -15.62
CA THR A 225 -2.37 -6.76 -14.80
C THR A 225 -1.70 -6.26 -13.52
N ALA A 226 -0.82 -7.05 -12.90
CA ALA A 226 0.02 -6.61 -11.78
C ALA A 226 0.99 -5.49 -12.17
N LEU A 227 1.67 -5.63 -13.31
CA LEU A 227 2.60 -4.64 -13.82
C LEU A 227 1.89 -3.35 -14.26
N LEU A 228 0.68 -3.45 -14.81
CA LEU A 228 -0.18 -2.28 -15.05
C LEU A 228 -0.55 -1.58 -13.75
N ALA A 229 -0.90 -2.34 -12.70
CA ALA A 229 -1.16 -1.74 -11.39
C ALA A 229 0.05 -0.96 -10.86
N LEU A 230 1.25 -1.54 -10.98
CA LEU A 230 2.51 -0.90 -10.62
C LEU A 230 2.79 0.34 -11.48
N TYR A 231 2.56 0.29 -12.78
CA TYR A 231 2.70 1.45 -13.68
C TYR A 231 1.73 2.60 -13.33
N PHE A 232 0.47 2.29 -13.04
CA PHE A 232 -0.49 3.31 -12.61
C PHE A 232 -0.10 3.90 -11.25
N LEU A 233 0.47 3.09 -10.36
CA LEU A 233 0.97 3.56 -9.08
C LEU A 233 2.17 4.51 -9.25
N THR A 234 3.14 4.19 -10.13
CA THR A 234 4.31 5.06 -10.39
C THR A 234 3.98 6.33 -11.17
N THR A 235 2.80 6.42 -11.78
CA THR A 235 2.29 7.61 -12.49
C THR A 235 1.23 8.37 -11.70
N GLY A 236 1.09 8.12 -10.40
CA GLY A 236 0.22 8.89 -9.51
C GLY A 236 -1.28 8.55 -9.57
N ARG A 237 -1.66 7.45 -10.24
CA ARG A 237 -3.06 7.04 -10.51
C ARG A 237 -3.48 5.88 -9.61
N ALA A 238 -3.61 6.15 -8.31
CA ALA A 238 -3.82 5.11 -7.30
C ALA A 238 -5.16 4.37 -7.46
N ASN A 239 -6.24 5.05 -7.89
CA ASN A 239 -7.51 4.37 -8.10
C ASN A 239 -7.45 3.37 -9.26
N ARG A 240 -6.78 3.73 -10.36
CA ARG A 240 -6.57 2.79 -11.47
C ARG A 240 -5.66 1.65 -11.06
N ALA A 241 -4.58 1.94 -10.33
CA ALA A 241 -3.70 0.91 -9.77
C ALA A 241 -4.48 -0.11 -8.93
N TRP A 242 -5.36 0.38 -8.05
CA TRP A 242 -6.22 -0.46 -7.21
C TRP A 242 -7.17 -1.36 -8.01
N VAL A 243 -7.72 -0.87 -9.12
CA VAL A 243 -8.56 -1.70 -10.01
C VAL A 243 -7.73 -2.79 -10.69
N TYR A 244 -6.57 -2.45 -11.25
CA TYR A 244 -5.72 -3.42 -11.95
C TYR A 244 -5.14 -4.50 -11.03
N ILE A 245 -4.73 -4.15 -9.80
CA ILE A 245 -4.32 -5.17 -8.83
C ILE A 245 -5.51 -6.06 -8.45
N GLY A 246 -6.71 -5.48 -8.37
CA GLY A 246 -7.96 -6.22 -8.18
C GLY A 246 -8.20 -7.28 -9.25
N ILE A 247 -7.99 -6.92 -10.51
CA ILE A 247 -8.07 -7.85 -11.65
C ILE A 247 -6.99 -8.93 -11.55
N SER A 248 -5.74 -8.55 -11.26
CA SER A 248 -4.62 -9.49 -11.13
C SER A 248 -4.85 -10.54 -10.05
N VAL A 249 -5.32 -10.12 -8.89
CA VAL A 249 -5.61 -11.03 -7.77
C VAL A 249 -6.78 -11.96 -8.12
N ARG A 250 -7.79 -11.48 -8.87
CA ARG A 250 -8.88 -12.36 -9.38
C ARG A 250 -8.36 -13.41 -10.35
N TYR A 251 -7.46 -13.04 -11.28
CA TYR A 251 -6.79 -14.03 -12.14
C TYR A 251 -5.95 -15.02 -11.33
N ALA A 252 -5.21 -14.55 -10.32
CA ALA A 252 -4.43 -15.41 -9.43
C ALA A 252 -5.33 -16.37 -8.62
N HIS A 253 -6.49 -15.93 -8.14
CA HIS A 253 -7.49 -16.79 -7.52
C HIS A 253 -8.02 -17.85 -8.48
N ALA A 254 -8.36 -17.45 -9.71
CA ALA A 254 -8.88 -18.37 -10.73
C ALA A 254 -7.87 -19.48 -11.09
N LEU A 255 -6.57 -19.17 -11.03
CA LEU A 255 -5.48 -20.13 -11.21
C LEU A 255 -5.11 -20.90 -9.94
N GLY A 256 -5.69 -20.57 -8.78
CA GLY A 256 -5.40 -21.25 -7.52
C GLY A 256 -4.08 -20.86 -6.84
N LEU A 257 -3.50 -19.69 -7.14
CA LEU A 257 -2.22 -19.27 -6.53
C LEU A 257 -2.29 -19.06 -5.01
N HIS A 258 -3.49 -18.76 -4.50
CA HIS A 258 -3.79 -18.58 -3.08
C HIS A 258 -3.87 -19.88 -2.26
N VAL A 259 -3.90 -21.04 -2.93
CA VAL A 259 -3.96 -22.35 -2.27
C VAL A 259 -2.64 -23.10 -2.45
N ARG A 260 -2.44 -24.14 -1.66
CA ARG A 260 -1.22 -24.94 -1.70
C ARG A 260 -1.17 -25.76 -2.99
N ASN A 261 -0.06 -25.66 -3.72
CA ASN A 261 0.20 -26.44 -4.92
C ASN A 261 0.84 -27.81 -4.60
N GLU A 262 0.05 -28.88 -4.69
CA GLU A 262 0.48 -30.27 -4.48
C GLU A 262 0.73 -31.04 -5.79
N ASP A 263 0.75 -30.37 -6.95
CA ASP A 263 1.02 -31.02 -8.23
C ASP A 263 2.42 -31.65 -8.25
N ARG A 264 2.51 -32.90 -8.70
CA ARG A 264 3.77 -33.66 -8.75
C ARG A 264 4.58 -33.34 -10.01
N GLY A 265 3.95 -32.80 -11.05
CA GLY A 265 4.63 -32.40 -12.29
C GLY A 265 5.39 -31.09 -12.18
N THR A 266 4.98 -30.22 -11.25
CA THR A 266 5.59 -28.90 -11.01
C THR A 266 6.80 -29.03 -10.06
N THR A 267 7.94 -28.46 -10.45
CA THR A 267 9.15 -28.47 -9.63
C THR A 267 9.00 -27.60 -8.38
N VAL A 268 9.81 -27.80 -7.34
CA VAL A 268 9.66 -27.01 -6.10
C VAL A 268 10.01 -25.54 -6.33
N SER A 269 10.95 -25.24 -7.23
CA SER A 269 11.29 -23.87 -7.61
C SER A 269 10.18 -23.18 -8.38
N GLN A 270 9.46 -23.91 -9.24
CA GLN A 270 8.26 -23.38 -9.91
C GLN A 270 7.13 -23.10 -8.92
N LYS A 271 6.90 -24.00 -7.95
CA LYS A 271 5.93 -23.77 -6.87
C LYS A 271 6.28 -22.54 -6.04
N GLU A 272 7.53 -22.40 -5.65
CA GLU A 272 8.01 -21.24 -4.89
C GLU A 272 7.88 -19.93 -5.69
N ASN A 273 8.11 -19.95 -7.00
CA ASN A 273 7.86 -18.79 -7.87
C ASN A 273 6.38 -18.37 -7.83
N LEU A 274 5.45 -19.32 -7.93
CA LEU A 274 4.01 -19.04 -7.84
C LEU A 274 3.61 -18.49 -6.46
N VAL A 275 4.19 -19.04 -5.39
CA VAL A 275 4.01 -18.56 -4.01
C VAL A 275 4.49 -17.11 -3.85
N ARG A 276 5.67 -16.78 -4.40
CA ARG A 276 6.19 -15.41 -4.38
C ARG A 276 5.31 -14.43 -5.14
N ILE A 277 4.82 -14.83 -6.33
CA ILE A 277 3.86 -14.02 -7.10
C ILE A 277 2.60 -13.80 -6.26
N TRP A 278 2.01 -14.83 -5.67
CA TRP A 278 0.85 -14.71 -4.79
C TRP A 278 1.07 -13.69 -3.66
N TRP A 279 2.14 -13.84 -2.89
CA TRP A 279 2.42 -12.96 -1.76
C TRP A 279 2.84 -11.55 -2.17
N GLY A 280 3.45 -11.39 -3.35
CA GLY A 280 3.69 -10.09 -3.98
C GLY A 280 2.38 -9.37 -4.33
N LEU A 281 1.44 -10.07 -4.96
CA LEU A 281 0.11 -9.54 -5.27
C LEU A 281 -0.69 -9.22 -4.01
N TYR A 282 -0.69 -10.12 -3.03
CA TYR A 282 -1.33 -9.95 -1.72
C TYR A 282 -0.86 -8.67 -1.03
N THR A 283 0.47 -8.49 -0.98
CA THR A 283 1.06 -7.31 -0.32
C THR A 283 0.74 -6.03 -1.09
N LEU A 284 0.82 -6.05 -2.43
CA LEU A 284 0.50 -4.88 -3.25
C LEU A 284 -0.99 -4.49 -3.16
N GLU A 285 -1.89 -5.47 -3.18
CA GLU A 285 -3.33 -5.26 -3.01
C GLU A 285 -3.63 -4.64 -1.65
N GLY A 286 -3.08 -5.22 -0.56
CA GLY A 286 -3.30 -4.71 0.78
C GLY A 286 -2.76 -3.29 0.99
N ASN A 287 -1.59 -2.98 0.41
CA ASN A 287 -1.02 -1.64 0.43
C ASN A 287 -1.94 -0.64 -0.29
N LEU A 288 -2.34 -0.94 -1.53
CA LEU A 288 -3.21 -0.07 -2.32
C LEU A 288 -4.57 0.13 -1.64
N SER A 289 -5.16 -0.95 -1.12
CA SER A 289 -6.42 -0.92 -0.37
C SER A 289 -6.32 -0.02 0.87
N THR A 290 -5.24 -0.11 1.64
CA THR A 290 -5.00 0.78 2.80
C THR A 290 -4.83 2.24 2.35
N THR A 291 -4.04 2.47 1.32
CA THR A 291 -3.79 3.80 0.74
C THR A 291 -5.07 4.52 0.32
N VAL A 292 -5.93 3.86 -0.46
CA VAL A 292 -7.21 4.44 -0.91
C VAL A 292 -8.34 4.29 0.12
N GLY A 293 -8.09 3.65 1.27
CA GLY A 293 -9.06 3.41 2.33
C GLY A 293 -10.18 2.47 1.96
N ARG A 294 -9.92 1.48 1.11
CA ARG A 294 -10.87 0.43 0.74
C ARG A 294 -10.52 -0.87 1.46
N PRO A 295 -11.52 -1.67 1.86
CA PRO A 295 -11.22 -2.99 2.43
C PRO A 295 -10.57 -3.88 1.36
N SER A 296 -9.59 -4.68 1.77
CA SER A 296 -9.14 -5.77 0.92
C SER A 296 -10.28 -6.77 0.70
N PHE A 297 -10.33 -7.33 -0.50
CA PHE A 297 -11.24 -8.42 -0.83
C PHE A 297 -10.57 -9.79 -0.70
N VAL A 298 -9.29 -9.85 -0.32
CA VAL A 298 -8.60 -11.11 -0.02
C VAL A 298 -8.96 -11.53 1.39
N ILE A 299 -9.62 -12.68 1.51
CA ILE A 299 -10.00 -13.24 2.80
C ILE A 299 -8.95 -14.29 3.17
N GLU A 300 -8.14 -13.97 4.17
CA GLU A 300 -7.02 -14.81 4.62
C GLU A 300 -7.48 -16.24 4.97
N ASP A 301 -8.67 -16.41 5.57
CA ASP A 301 -9.21 -17.72 5.97
C ASP A 301 -9.35 -18.73 4.81
N PHE A 302 -9.36 -18.26 3.57
CA PHE A 302 -9.39 -19.11 2.37
C PHE A 302 -8.02 -19.25 1.69
N CYS A 303 -6.94 -18.75 2.30
CA CYS A 303 -5.59 -18.81 1.76
C CYS A 303 -4.80 -19.96 2.42
N SER A 304 -4.50 -20.99 1.63
CA SER A 304 -3.71 -22.13 2.10
C SER A 304 -2.29 -22.17 1.51
N ALA A 305 -1.93 -21.18 0.67
CA ALA A 305 -0.57 -21.03 0.15
C ALA A 305 0.44 -20.89 1.31
N PRO A 306 1.56 -21.62 1.28
CA PRO A 306 2.60 -21.46 2.30
C PRO A 306 3.21 -20.05 2.21
N LEU A 307 3.76 -19.56 3.32
CA LEU A 307 4.56 -18.33 3.29
C LEU A 307 5.83 -18.54 2.42
N PRO A 308 6.37 -17.48 1.79
CA PRO A 308 7.56 -17.59 0.95
C PRO A 308 8.74 -18.20 1.71
N LEU A 309 9.54 -19.01 1.03
CA LEU A 309 10.76 -19.54 1.63
C LEU A 309 11.71 -18.39 1.99
N PRO A 310 12.40 -18.44 3.14
CA PRO A 310 13.41 -17.44 3.50
C PRO A 310 14.69 -17.66 2.68
N LEU A 311 14.57 -17.48 1.36
CA LEU A 311 15.59 -17.71 0.35
C LEU A 311 15.76 -16.47 -0.55
N ALA A 312 17.02 -16.17 -0.90
CA ALA A 312 17.37 -15.13 -1.86
C ALA A 312 16.98 -15.52 -3.30
N MET A 313 16.66 -14.54 -4.15
CA MET A 313 16.15 -14.80 -5.50
C MET A 313 17.18 -15.50 -6.39
N GLU A 314 18.46 -15.18 -6.24
CA GLU A 314 19.58 -15.76 -6.99
C GLU A 314 19.77 -17.25 -6.71
N ARG A 315 19.29 -17.72 -5.55
CA ARG A 315 19.42 -19.12 -5.12
C ARG A 315 18.22 -19.97 -5.52
N MET A 316 17.22 -19.39 -6.19
CA MET A 316 16.03 -20.12 -6.64
C MET A 316 16.29 -21.09 -7.79
N SER A 317 17.44 -20.99 -8.48
CA SER A 317 17.84 -21.96 -9.51
C SER A 317 18.47 -23.24 -8.93
N ASP A 318 18.81 -23.26 -7.64
CA ASP A 318 19.35 -24.44 -6.96
C ASP A 318 18.22 -25.34 -6.43
N GLU A 319 17.75 -26.25 -7.28
CA GLU A 319 16.62 -27.14 -6.99
C GLU A 319 16.85 -28.00 -5.73
N THR A 320 18.10 -28.38 -5.44
CA THR A 320 18.43 -29.22 -4.28
C THR A 320 18.24 -28.44 -2.98
N LEU A 321 18.70 -27.19 -2.96
CA LEU A 321 18.51 -26.28 -1.84
C LEU A 321 17.02 -25.97 -1.66
N VAL A 322 16.32 -25.58 -2.74
CA VAL A 322 14.89 -25.25 -2.70
C VAL A 322 14.08 -26.43 -2.17
N SER A 323 14.41 -27.67 -2.58
CA SER A 323 13.74 -28.88 -2.09
C SER A 323 13.92 -29.09 -0.58
N SER A 324 15.13 -28.87 -0.08
CA SER A 324 15.43 -29.00 1.36
C SER A 324 14.67 -27.97 2.19
N MET A 325 14.60 -26.72 1.71
CA MET A 325 13.86 -25.66 2.37
C MET A 325 12.35 -25.87 2.26
N TYR A 326 11.85 -26.30 1.11
CA TYR A 326 10.43 -26.60 0.92
C TYR A 326 9.96 -27.65 1.95
N ALA A 327 10.72 -28.73 2.13
CA ALA A 327 10.39 -29.75 3.14
C ALA A 327 10.39 -29.21 4.58
N GLN A 328 11.29 -28.26 4.90
CA GLN A 328 11.38 -27.64 6.22
C GLN A 328 10.23 -26.65 6.49
N TYR A 329 9.82 -25.86 5.49
CA TYR A 329 8.92 -24.71 5.66
C TYR A 329 7.50 -24.92 5.09
N GLN A 330 7.19 -26.08 4.49
CA GLN A 330 5.87 -26.38 3.91
C GLN A 330 4.68 -26.12 4.86
N GLY A 331 4.88 -26.25 6.18
CA GLY A 331 3.86 -26.04 7.19
C GLY A 331 3.62 -24.57 7.57
N CYS A 332 4.47 -23.64 7.14
CA CYS A 332 4.39 -22.23 7.51
C CYS A 332 3.27 -21.53 6.74
N THR A 333 2.23 -21.09 7.45
CA THR A 333 1.09 -20.36 6.86
C THR A 333 0.94 -18.98 7.50
N ILE A 334 0.14 -18.12 6.87
CA ILE A 334 -0.15 -16.76 7.38
C ILE A 334 -0.88 -16.78 8.73
N HIS A 335 -1.66 -17.83 9.01
CA HIS A 335 -2.47 -17.98 10.23
C HIS A 335 -1.67 -18.37 11.47
N GLN A 336 -0.42 -18.82 11.30
CA GLN A 336 0.41 -19.21 12.43
C GLN A 336 1.04 -17.98 13.07
N SER A 337 0.98 -17.91 14.40
CA SER A 337 1.69 -16.88 15.16
C SER A 337 3.17 -16.85 14.77
N PRO A 338 3.79 -15.65 14.65
CA PRO A 338 5.20 -15.55 14.40
C PRO A 338 5.96 -16.26 15.54
N THR A 339 6.77 -17.26 15.20
CA THR A 339 7.79 -17.76 16.12
C THR A 339 8.88 -16.70 16.24
N VAL A 340 9.42 -16.51 17.45
CA VAL A 340 10.60 -15.66 17.69
C VAL A 340 11.65 -15.98 16.65
N ALA A 341 12.27 -14.94 16.07
CA ALA A 341 13.24 -15.09 15.00
C ALA A 341 14.28 -16.16 15.38
N THR A 342 14.19 -17.31 14.74
CA THR A 342 15.30 -18.25 14.61
C THR A 342 16.46 -17.50 13.96
N SER A 343 17.70 -18.00 14.05
CA SER A 343 18.90 -17.44 13.37
C SER A 343 18.80 -17.45 11.82
N GLU A 344 17.61 -17.32 11.25
CA GLU A 344 17.32 -17.26 9.83
C GLU A 344 18.03 -16.04 9.19
N PRO A 345 18.80 -16.24 8.11
CA PRO A 345 19.46 -15.14 7.43
C PRO A 345 18.41 -14.21 6.78
N SER A 346 18.70 -12.91 6.83
CA SER A 346 17.89 -11.90 6.12
C SER A 346 18.12 -11.99 4.61
N ASN A 347 17.03 -12.00 3.84
CA ASN A 347 17.02 -12.07 2.38
C ASN A 347 15.66 -11.65 1.81
N ALA A 348 15.53 -11.59 0.48
CA ALA A 348 14.30 -11.21 -0.20
C ALA A 348 13.07 -12.06 0.19
N GLY A 349 13.25 -13.36 0.43
CA GLY A 349 12.17 -14.25 0.85
C GLY A 349 11.69 -13.97 2.28
N SER A 350 12.61 -13.79 3.22
CA SER A 350 12.26 -13.42 4.61
C SER A 350 11.69 -12.00 4.72
N TYR A 351 12.10 -11.08 3.83
CA TYR A 351 11.47 -9.78 3.66
C TYR A 351 10.01 -9.91 3.19
N LEU A 352 9.75 -10.65 2.11
CA LEU A 352 8.38 -10.86 1.61
C LEU A 352 7.47 -11.53 2.65
N LYS A 353 7.99 -12.53 3.38
CA LYS A 353 7.30 -13.16 4.52
C LYS A 353 6.92 -12.14 5.60
N SER A 354 7.84 -11.24 5.95
CA SER A 354 7.61 -10.19 6.95
C SER A 354 6.58 -9.17 6.47
N ARG A 355 6.63 -8.80 5.18
CA ARG A 355 5.66 -7.89 4.54
C ARG A 355 4.26 -8.49 4.48
N ALA A 356 4.12 -9.75 4.09
CA ALA A 356 2.84 -10.45 4.06
C ALA A 356 2.16 -10.47 5.45
N ARG A 357 2.92 -10.79 6.50
CA ARG A 357 2.43 -10.77 7.89
C ARG A 357 2.02 -9.38 8.36
N MET A 358 2.79 -8.34 8.04
CA MET A 358 2.41 -6.96 8.32
C MET A 358 1.10 -6.58 7.61
N GLY A 359 0.97 -6.97 6.34
CA GLY A 359 -0.24 -6.76 5.55
C GLY A 359 -1.47 -7.39 6.21
N ALA A 360 -1.33 -8.62 6.71
CA ALA A 360 -2.40 -9.31 7.43
C ALA A 360 -2.83 -8.57 8.71
N ILE A 361 -1.87 -8.13 9.53
CA ILE A 361 -2.18 -7.31 10.72
C ILE A 361 -2.91 -6.03 10.30
N THR A 362 -2.43 -5.34 9.26
CA THR A 362 -3.06 -4.12 8.75
C THR A 362 -4.50 -4.35 8.30
N GLN A 363 -4.80 -5.45 7.60
CA GLN A 363 -6.18 -5.78 7.22
C GLN A 363 -7.08 -6.09 8.41
N GLN A 364 -6.55 -6.74 9.45
CA GLN A 364 -7.29 -6.93 10.71
C GLN A 364 -7.57 -5.60 11.43
N VAL A 365 -6.65 -4.64 11.36
CA VAL A 365 -6.85 -3.28 11.89
C VAL A 365 -7.96 -2.57 11.13
N VAL A 366 -7.89 -2.52 9.80
CA VAL A 366 -8.91 -1.87 8.96
C VAL A 366 -10.28 -2.50 9.18
N THR A 367 -10.38 -3.82 9.12
CA THR A 367 -11.65 -4.55 9.31
C THR A 367 -12.16 -4.41 10.74
N GLY A 368 -11.27 -4.45 11.73
CA GLY A 368 -11.60 -4.47 13.15
C GLY A 368 -11.98 -3.12 13.75
N LEU A 369 -11.40 -2.02 13.24
CA LEU A 369 -11.55 -0.68 13.83
C LEU A 369 -12.27 0.31 12.92
N TYR A 370 -12.31 0.08 11.60
CA TYR A 370 -12.81 1.04 10.62
C TYR A 370 -13.99 0.53 9.77
N SER A 371 -14.39 -0.73 9.93
CA SER A 371 -15.55 -1.28 9.22
C SER A 371 -16.87 -0.73 9.76
N ALA A 372 -17.95 -0.86 8.99
CA ALA A 372 -19.30 -0.50 9.44
C ALA A 372 -19.71 -1.24 10.73
N ARG A 373 -19.20 -2.46 10.93
CA ARG A 373 -19.46 -3.26 12.14
C ARG A 373 -18.76 -2.69 13.39
N ALA A 374 -17.66 -1.95 13.23
CA ALA A 374 -16.95 -1.33 14.34
C ALA A 374 -17.84 -0.32 15.11
N ILE A 375 -18.83 0.28 14.43
CA ILE A 375 -19.78 1.24 15.02
C ILE A 375 -20.69 0.58 16.05
N GLU A 376 -21.02 -0.70 15.84
CA GLU A 376 -21.85 -1.45 16.78
C GLU A 376 -21.08 -1.85 18.04
N MET A 377 -19.75 -1.75 18.05
CA MET A 377 -18.93 -2.12 19.20
C MET A 377 -19.06 -1.10 20.32
N SER A 378 -19.15 -1.59 21.55
CA SER A 378 -18.96 -0.72 22.72
C SER A 378 -17.52 -0.22 22.77
N TRP A 379 -17.30 0.97 23.33
CA TRP A 379 -15.95 1.53 23.47
C TRP A 379 -14.98 0.59 24.20
N LYS A 380 -15.47 -0.13 25.23
CA LYS A 380 -14.69 -1.16 25.94
C LYS A 380 -14.18 -2.27 25.00
N GLN A 381 -15.03 -2.76 24.09
CA GLN A 381 -14.62 -3.76 23.11
C GLN A 381 -13.62 -3.18 22.09
N MET A 382 -13.79 -1.91 21.73
CA MET A 382 -12.84 -1.22 20.86
C MET A 382 -11.47 -1.09 21.52
N GLN A 383 -11.40 -0.68 22.79
CA GLN A 383 -10.15 -0.64 23.56
C GLN A 383 -9.47 -2.02 23.63
N GLN A 384 -10.23 -3.09 23.87
CA GLN A 384 -9.70 -4.46 23.84
C GLN A 384 -9.14 -4.85 22.47
N LYS A 385 -9.84 -4.48 21.39
CA LYS A 385 -9.39 -4.73 20.01
C LYS A 385 -8.09 -3.97 19.72
N ILE A 386 -8.00 -2.69 20.12
CA ILE A 386 -6.80 -1.85 19.98
C ILE A 386 -5.62 -2.49 20.71
N SER A 387 -5.79 -2.91 21.97
CA SER A 387 -4.73 -3.57 22.74
C SER A 387 -4.24 -4.86 22.07
N GLY A 388 -5.16 -5.73 21.63
CA GLY A 388 -4.79 -6.99 20.98
C GLY A 388 -4.08 -6.79 19.64
N LEU A 389 -4.51 -5.81 18.83
CA LEU A 389 -3.84 -5.47 17.58
C LEU A 389 -2.45 -4.87 17.82
N HIS A 390 -2.31 -4.03 18.85
CA HIS A 390 -1.01 -3.48 19.25
C HIS A 390 -0.05 -4.59 19.68
N GLU A 391 -0.50 -5.56 20.49
CA GLU A 391 0.31 -6.71 20.92
C GLU A 391 0.76 -7.58 19.73
N GLN A 392 -0.13 -7.83 18.76
CA GLN A 392 0.22 -8.53 17.53
C GLN A 392 1.29 -7.79 16.72
N LEU A 393 1.19 -6.45 16.62
CA LEU A 393 2.16 -5.62 15.92
C LEU A 393 3.55 -5.66 16.60
N GLU A 394 3.61 -5.60 17.93
CA GLU A 394 4.87 -5.72 18.67
C GLU A 394 5.45 -7.15 18.59
N THR A 395 4.60 -8.18 18.59
CA THR A 395 5.03 -9.58 18.37
C THR A 395 5.64 -9.76 16.98
N TRP A 396 5.03 -9.14 15.96
CA TRP A 396 5.59 -9.11 14.61
C TRP A 396 6.97 -8.44 14.59
N LEU A 397 7.13 -7.30 15.25
CA LEU A 397 8.40 -6.57 15.32
C LEU A 397 9.51 -7.44 15.95
N ALA A 398 9.20 -8.10 17.05
CA ALA A 398 10.12 -9.02 17.73
C ALA A 398 10.45 -10.29 16.91
N SER A 399 9.67 -10.59 15.87
CA SER A 399 9.89 -11.75 14.98
C SER A 399 10.75 -11.42 13.74
N LEU A 400 11.14 -10.16 13.55
CA LEU A 400 11.94 -9.77 12.40
C LEU A 400 13.34 -10.41 12.45
N PRO A 401 13.85 -10.93 11.32
CA PRO A 401 15.26 -11.33 11.20
C PRO A 401 16.19 -10.16 11.50
N SER A 402 17.37 -10.43 12.07
CA SER A 402 18.31 -9.38 12.54
C SER A 402 18.75 -8.37 11.48
N GLY A 403 18.88 -8.79 10.22
CA GLY A 403 19.21 -7.89 9.11
C GLY A 403 18.01 -7.07 8.58
N LEU A 404 16.79 -7.42 8.98
CA LEU A 404 15.55 -6.69 8.67
C LEU A 404 14.99 -5.90 9.87
N ASP A 405 15.51 -6.15 11.07
CA ASP A 405 15.17 -5.41 12.28
C ASP A 405 15.64 -3.96 12.15
N PHE A 406 14.71 -3.04 11.96
CA PHE A 406 14.98 -1.61 11.82
C PHE A 406 15.20 -0.89 13.16
N THR A 407 15.03 -1.56 14.30
CA THR A 407 15.25 -0.96 15.64
C THR A 407 16.71 -1.02 16.08
N GLN A 408 17.49 -1.95 15.54
CA GLN A 408 18.90 -2.12 15.91
C GLN A 408 19.81 -1.14 15.15
N PRO A 409 20.74 -0.45 15.83
CA PRO A 409 21.72 0.42 15.17
C PRO A 409 22.52 -0.34 14.09
N THR A 410 22.72 0.33 12.96
CA THR A 410 23.37 -0.09 11.71
C THR A 410 24.67 -0.91 11.85
N ALA A 411 24.57 -2.21 12.19
CA ALA A 411 25.68 -3.15 12.05
C ALA A 411 25.80 -3.71 10.62
N TYR A 412 24.77 -3.53 9.78
CA TYR A 412 24.70 -4.08 8.42
C TYR A 412 24.27 -3.01 7.42
N THR A 413 25.08 -2.80 6.37
CA THR A 413 24.78 -1.93 5.22
C THR A 413 23.81 -2.59 4.23
N THR A 414 23.57 -3.89 4.36
CA THR A 414 22.60 -4.67 3.59
C THR A 414 21.16 -4.42 4.06
N PHE A 415 20.20 -4.47 3.13
CA PHE A 415 18.76 -4.33 3.37
C PHE A 415 18.26 -2.97 3.90
N GLN A 416 19.01 -1.88 3.71
CA GLN A 416 18.60 -0.55 4.21
C GLN A 416 17.21 -0.13 3.70
N ARG A 417 16.92 -0.39 2.43
CA ARG A 417 15.63 -0.07 1.80
C ARG A 417 14.50 -0.88 2.40
N GLU A 418 14.70 -2.18 2.57
CA GLU A 418 13.74 -3.11 3.14
C GLU A 418 13.42 -2.75 4.59
N ARG A 419 14.45 -2.42 5.39
CA ARG A 419 14.32 -1.96 6.77
C ARG A 419 13.51 -0.66 6.85
N LEU A 420 13.78 0.30 5.98
CA LEU A 420 13.05 1.56 5.90
C LEU A 420 11.58 1.32 5.54
N VAL A 421 11.30 0.51 4.52
CA VAL A 421 9.92 0.15 4.13
C VAL A 421 9.18 -0.58 5.26
N LEU A 422 9.84 -1.52 5.95
CA LEU A 422 9.23 -2.21 7.10
C LEU A 422 8.92 -1.25 8.26
N ASN A 423 9.81 -0.30 8.54
CA ASN A 423 9.61 0.70 9.58
C ASN A 423 8.43 1.63 9.26
N VAL A 424 8.37 2.13 8.01
CA VAL A 424 7.29 2.98 7.51
C VAL A 424 5.92 2.28 7.70
N HIS A 425 5.78 1.04 7.25
CA HIS A 425 4.53 0.30 7.42
C HIS A 425 4.21 -0.08 8.87
N TYR A 426 5.23 -0.31 9.71
CA TYR A 426 5.02 -0.52 11.15
C TYR A 426 4.44 0.73 11.80
N ILE A 427 5.01 1.91 11.50
CA ILE A 427 4.54 3.18 12.04
C ILE A 427 3.11 3.49 11.55
N GLU A 428 2.80 3.29 10.27
CA GLU A 428 1.45 3.43 9.73
C GLU A 428 0.42 2.56 10.44
N THR A 429 0.74 1.28 10.56
CA THR A 429 -0.15 0.31 11.21
C THR A 429 -0.37 0.71 12.66
N LYS A 430 0.67 1.19 13.34
CA LYS A 430 0.59 1.73 14.70
C LYS A 430 -0.30 2.97 14.78
N ILE A 431 -0.20 3.89 13.83
CA ILE A 431 -1.11 5.05 13.72
C ILE A 431 -2.55 4.56 13.52
N LEU A 432 -2.80 3.64 12.58
CA LEU A 432 -4.13 3.09 12.33
C LEU A 432 -4.73 2.40 13.56
N ILE A 433 -3.92 1.69 14.36
CA ILE A 433 -4.36 1.05 15.61
C ILE A 433 -4.76 2.08 16.67
N THR A 434 -3.97 3.15 16.80
CA THR A 434 -4.05 4.07 17.95
C THR A 434 -4.92 5.30 17.68
N ARG A 435 -5.12 5.65 16.41
CA ARG A 435 -5.90 6.81 15.94
C ARG A 435 -7.34 6.90 16.47
N PRO A 436 -8.11 5.81 16.71
CA PRO A 436 -9.44 5.94 17.31
C PRO A 436 -9.44 6.67 18.66
N CYS A 437 -8.35 6.60 19.43
CA CYS A 437 -8.21 7.27 20.72
C CYS A 437 -7.89 8.77 20.62
N MET A 438 -7.64 9.32 19.42
CA MET A 438 -7.42 10.75 19.21
C MET A 438 -8.70 11.58 19.33
N CYS A 439 -9.87 10.94 19.33
CA CYS A 439 -11.15 11.60 19.58
C CYS A 439 -11.25 12.03 21.05
N ARG A 440 -11.80 13.23 21.33
CA ARG A 440 -12.11 13.67 22.71
C ARG A 440 -13.29 12.88 23.28
N LEU A 441 -13.06 11.62 23.60
CA LEU A 441 -14.05 10.69 24.13
C LEU A 441 -14.48 11.03 25.56
N ASP A 442 -13.59 11.71 26.30
CA ASP A 442 -13.80 12.19 27.66
C ASP A 442 -15.04 13.13 27.73
N ASP A 443 -15.32 13.88 26.65
CA ASP A 443 -16.49 14.77 26.53
C ASP A 443 -17.77 14.03 26.08
N ARG A 444 -17.67 12.78 25.60
CA ARG A 444 -18.75 12.05 24.90
C ARG A 444 -19.27 10.82 25.64
N ILE A 445 -18.47 10.23 26.52
CA ILE A 445 -18.83 9.06 27.33
C ILE A 445 -19.20 9.52 28.74
N LYS A 446 -20.50 9.68 28.98
CA LYS A 446 -21.02 10.01 30.32
C LYS A 446 -20.62 8.92 31.31
N ASN A 447 -19.97 9.30 32.41
CA ASN A 447 -19.45 8.41 33.46
C ASN A 447 -18.33 7.45 32.99
N GLN A 448 -17.46 7.88 32.07
CA GLN A 448 -16.27 7.12 31.72
C GLN A 448 -15.41 6.83 32.96
N THR A 449 -14.87 5.61 33.06
CA THR A 449 -13.97 5.24 34.15
C THR A 449 -12.59 5.89 33.95
N GLU A 450 -11.92 6.21 35.06
CA GLU A 450 -10.56 6.78 35.03
C GLU A 450 -9.56 5.91 34.26
N ALA A 451 -9.68 4.58 34.40
CA ALA A 451 -8.84 3.64 33.63
C ALA A 451 -9.07 3.73 32.11
N SER A 452 -10.33 3.93 31.68
CA SER A 452 -10.65 4.07 30.26
C SER A 452 -10.17 5.41 29.69
N ASP A 453 -10.32 6.49 30.46
CA ASP A 453 -9.81 7.83 30.13
C ASP A 453 -8.28 7.84 30.01
N ARG A 454 -7.58 7.22 30.98
CA ARG A 454 -6.13 7.07 30.95
C ARG A 454 -5.65 6.27 29.74
N PHE A 455 -6.32 5.16 29.42
CA PHE A 455 -6.03 4.38 28.22
C PHE A 455 -6.12 5.22 26.95
N ASN A 456 -7.17 6.03 26.81
CA ASN A 456 -7.35 6.89 25.64
C ASN A 456 -6.21 7.89 25.52
N LYS A 457 -5.88 8.58 26.61
CA LYS A 457 -4.81 9.59 26.65
C LYS A 457 -3.45 8.99 26.34
N ASP A 458 -3.12 7.83 26.89
CA ASP A 458 -1.84 7.18 26.64
C ASP A 458 -1.75 6.62 25.22
N THR A 459 -2.84 6.06 24.70
CA THR A 459 -2.90 5.57 23.30
C THR A 459 -2.83 6.71 22.29
N ALA A 460 -3.49 7.84 22.56
CA ALA A 460 -3.39 9.06 21.75
C ALA A 460 -1.95 9.57 21.69
N LYS A 461 -1.23 9.59 22.83
CA LYS A 461 0.21 9.95 22.83
C LYS A 461 1.05 8.99 21.99
N ILE A 462 0.73 7.69 21.98
CA ILE A 462 1.41 6.72 21.11
C ILE A 462 1.16 7.07 19.64
N CYS A 463 -0.07 7.44 19.26
CA CYS A 463 -0.40 7.89 17.91
C CYS A 463 0.42 9.12 17.50
N VAL A 464 0.52 10.13 18.37
CA VAL A 464 1.30 11.36 18.11
C VAL A 464 2.78 11.03 17.93
N ARG A 465 3.37 10.25 18.84
CA ARG A 465 4.78 9.84 18.75
C ARG A 465 5.08 9.01 17.52
N ALA A 466 4.14 8.17 17.08
CA ALA A 466 4.29 7.42 15.84
C ALA A 466 4.31 8.37 14.62
N ALA A 467 3.44 9.39 14.61
CA ALA A 467 3.46 10.41 13.56
C ALA A 467 4.75 11.25 13.57
N GLU A 468 5.28 11.59 14.75
CA GLU A 468 6.60 12.23 14.90
C GLU A 468 7.72 11.34 14.36
N ALA A 469 7.73 10.05 14.71
CA ALA A 469 8.72 9.10 14.22
C ALA A 469 8.67 8.94 12.69
N MET A 470 7.47 8.99 12.07
CA MET A 470 7.35 9.00 10.60
C MET A 470 8.02 10.24 9.99
N ALA A 471 7.87 11.40 10.62
CA ALA A 471 8.49 12.64 10.17
C ALA A 471 10.02 12.58 10.26
N ASP A 472 10.55 12.00 11.34
CA ASP A 472 11.99 11.85 11.59
C ASP A 472 12.67 10.90 10.60
N LEU A 473 11.91 10.04 9.90
CA LEU A 473 12.45 9.21 8.81
C LEU A 473 12.79 10.00 7.55
N LEU A 474 12.24 11.21 7.37
CA LEU A 474 12.53 12.03 6.19
C LEU A 474 13.74 12.94 6.42
N PRO A 475 14.64 13.07 5.41
CA PRO A 475 15.80 13.95 5.50
C PRO A 475 15.40 15.43 5.58
N ALA A 476 16.33 16.27 6.05
CA ALA A 476 16.14 17.72 6.19
C ALA A 476 15.67 18.41 4.90
N SER A 477 16.19 17.95 3.76
CA SER A 477 15.77 18.34 2.43
C SER A 477 15.28 17.08 1.69
N VAL A 478 13.99 17.04 1.37
CA VAL A 478 13.42 15.99 0.53
C VAL A 478 13.57 16.42 -0.92
N ASP A 479 14.31 15.66 -1.71
CA ASP A 479 14.34 15.77 -3.17
C ASP A 479 13.65 14.55 -3.82
N VAL A 480 13.09 14.75 -5.01
CA VAL A 480 12.47 13.71 -5.85
C VAL A 480 13.41 12.52 -5.95
N THR A 481 14.67 12.77 -6.31
CA THR A 481 15.70 11.76 -6.49
C THR A 481 15.89 10.90 -5.24
N TYR A 482 15.88 11.51 -4.05
CA TYR A 482 16.01 10.79 -2.78
C TYR A 482 14.81 9.88 -2.54
N LEU A 483 13.58 10.38 -2.72
CA LEU A 483 12.35 9.62 -2.49
C LEU A 483 12.24 8.39 -3.39
N TYR A 484 12.67 8.49 -4.65
CA TYR A 484 12.65 7.37 -5.59
C TYR A 484 13.81 6.39 -5.38
N ARG A 485 14.97 6.84 -4.88
CA ARG A 485 16.14 5.97 -4.62
C ARG A 485 16.08 5.23 -3.29
N THR A 486 15.52 5.83 -2.24
CA THR A 486 15.57 5.29 -0.87
C THR A 486 14.41 4.37 -0.52
N GLY A 487 13.34 4.43 -1.28
CA GLY A 487 12.21 3.51 -1.20
C GLY A 487 11.36 3.71 -2.45
N PRO A 488 10.38 2.86 -2.69
CA PRO A 488 9.44 3.20 -3.74
C PRO A 488 8.68 4.47 -3.34
N CYS A 489 8.66 5.49 -4.21
CA CYS A 489 8.04 6.79 -3.93
C CYS A 489 6.59 6.67 -3.40
N TYR A 490 5.84 5.67 -3.85
CA TYR A 490 4.46 5.40 -3.44
C TYR A 490 4.34 5.04 -1.95
N ASN A 491 5.43 4.57 -1.32
CA ASN A 491 5.52 4.37 0.12
C ASN A 491 5.87 5.66 0.88
N TYR A 492 5.99 6.82 0.24
CA TYR A 492 6.20 8.10 0.91
C TYR A 492 5.17 9.15 0.54
N CYS A 493 4.31 8.90 -0.44
CA CYS A 493 3.32 9.89 -0.87
C CYS A 493 2.01 9.78 -0.09
N CYS A 494 1.74 8.62 0.55
CA CYS A 494 0.50 8.38 1.29
C CYS A 494 0.61 8.70 2.78
N TYR A 495 1.82 8.68 3.34
CA TYR A 495 2.05 8.57 4.80
C TYR A 495 2.56 9.82 5.53
N PRO A 496 3.34 10.74 4.94
CA PRO A 496 3.78 11.96 5.64
C PRO A 496 2.65 12.94 5.97
N LEU A 497 1.51 12.84 5.30
CA LEU A 497 0.38 13.73 5.57
C LEU A 497 -0.18 13.49 6.98
N SER A 498 -0.11 12.27 7.53
CA SER A 498 -0.51 11.93 8.90
C SER A 498 0.26 12.71 9.99
N ALA A 499 1.46 13.20 9.66
CA ALA A 499 2.26 14.07 10.52
C ALA A 499 1.84 15.55 10.42
N LEU A 500 1.48 16.03 9.23
CA LEU A 500 1.16 17.44 8.94
C LEU A 500 -0.03 18.00 9.74
N THR A 501 -1.05 17.21 10.07
CA THR A 501 -2.20 17.77 10.82
C THR A 501 -1.91 18.02 12.29
N HIS A 502 -0.96 17.28 12.87
CA HIS A 502 -0.52 17.53 14.24
C HIS A 502 0.23 18.86 14.34
N PHE A 503 0.85 19.30 13.24
CA PHE A 503 1.59 20.56 13.11
C PHE A 503 0.73 21.75 12.63
N LEU A 504 -0.57 21.55 12.36
CA LEU A 504 -1.51 22.61 11.99
C LEU A 504 -2.51 22.96 13.11
N PRO A 505 -2.06 23.55 14.24
CA PRO A 505 -2.81 24.60 14.93
C PRO A 505 -2.09 25.95 14.78
N PRO A 506 -2.70 27.09 15.17
CA PRO A 506 -2.14 28.42 14.94
C PRO A 506 -0.93 28.67 15.85
N CYS A 507 0.25 28.19 15.46
CA CYS A 507 1.53 28.73 15.92
C CYS A 507 1.84 30.05 15.19
N SER A 508 0.90 31.00 15.25
CA SER A 508 1.24 32.42 15.07
C SER A 508 1.64 33.07 16.41
N SER A 509 1.69 32.31 17.51
CA SER A 509 2.16 32.80 18.82
C SER A 509 3.37 32.04 19.39
N ILE A 510 3.85 30.97 18.75
CA ILE A 510 5.12 30.30 19.11
C ILE A 510 5.84 29.98 17.80
N GLY A 511 6.77 30.83 17.41
CA GLY A 511 7.58 30.68 16.19
C GLY A 511 8.67 29.62 16.36
N ASP A 512 8.28 28.34 16.40
CA ASP A 512 9.24 27.23 16.43
C ASP A 512 9.68 26.83 15.02
N ALA A 513 10.97 26.99 14.73
CA ALA A 513 11.59 26.72 13.43
C ALA A 513 11.43 25.27 12.95
N THR A 514 11.35 24.30 13.87
CA THR A 514 11.16 22.87 13.59
C THR A 514 9.82 22.56 12.92
N THR A 515 8.76 23.30 13.24
CA THR A 515 7.42 23.13 12.64
C THR A 515 7.40 23.55 11.18
N TYR A 516 8.12 24.63 10.86
CA TYR A 516 8.24 25.17 9.50
C TYR A 516 9.09 24.26 8.62
N GLU A 517 10.21 23.75 9.15
CA GLU A 517 11.10 22.83 8.44
C GLU A 517 10.41 21.52 8.08
N ASN A 518 9.67 20.92 9.03
CA ASN A 518 8.90 19.71 8.78
C ASN A 518 7.80 19.95 7.73
N SER A 519 7.03 21.03 7.85
CA SER A 519 6.00 21.39 6.86
C SER A 519 6.55 21.55 5.45
N SER A 520 7.76 22.13 5.32
CA SER A 520 8.43 22.32 4.02
C SER A 520 8.87 20.99 3.39
N LYS A 521 9.44 20.05 4.16
CA LYS A 521 9.84 18.71 3.68
C LYS A 521 8.66 17.98 3.02
N PHE A 522 7.49 18.09 3.64
CA PHE A 522 6.29 17.38 3.23
C PHE A 522 5.56 18.03 2.05
N ILE A 523 5.50 19.36 1.96
CA ILE A 523 4.97 20.06 0.78
C ILE A 523 5.77 19.65 -0.46
N THR A 524 7.09 19.55 -0.34
CA THR A 524 7.95 19.04 -1.41
C THR A 524 7.60 17.59 -1.76
N ALA A 525 7.44 16.70 -0.78
CA ALA A 525 7.05 15.30 -1.01
C ALA A 525 5.68 15.14 -1.73
N VAL A 526 4.70 15.98 -1.41
CA VAL A 526 3.39 16.00 -2.10
C VAL A 526 3.52 16.56 -3.53
N HIS A 527 4.33 17.59 -3.72
CA HIS A 527 4.62 18.12 -5.06
C HIS A 527 5.34 17.10 -5.95
N VAL A 528 6.25 16.30 -5.38
CA VAL A 528 6.95 15.21 -6.09
C VAL A 528 5.96 14.20 -6.69
N PHE A 529 4.83 13.93 -6.04
CA PHE A 529 3.85 12.95 -6.53
C PHE A 529 2.92 13.50 -7.62
N ARG A 530 2.83 14.83 -7.76
CA ARG A 530 2.09 15.48 -8.86
C ARG A 530 2.93 15.64 -10.13
N LEU A 531 4.24 15.42 -10.05
CA LEU A 531 5.19 15.41 -11.16
C LEU A 531 5.34 13.98 -11.69
#